data_AF-A0A7T2PJE1-F1
#
_entry.id   AF-A0A7T2PJE1-F1
#
_cell.length_a   1.000
_cell.length_b   1.000
_cell.length_c   1.000
_cell.angle_alpha   90.00
_cell.angle_beta   90.00
_cell.angle_gamma   90.00
#
_symmetry.space_group_name_H-M   'P 1'
#
loop_
_entity.id
_entity.type
_entity.pdbx_description
1 polymer ?
#
loop_
_entity_poly.entity_id
_entity_poly.type
_entity_poly.pdbx_seq_one_letter_code
_entity_poly.pdbx_strand_id
1 'polypeptide(L)'
;MISFTAQFKLEAASLVLDQGYSVPEASRSLDVGETVLRRWVRQLQSERTGTTPISKALTPEQKKIQELEARIHRLEREKDIPKKGYGSLDDGRVHTYALIDQLREQAPITLVCCAFDVPTSCFYDYLARKRTINRERIQQRSELRRLFKESRNSAGSRALMSMMRELGYQIGRFKVRNLMKEAGLASKQPGAHRYKVARSERPDIPNLLAREFDAQQPNQVWCGDITYVWVGGRWHYLAAVLDLHTRRVVGWAMSDKADAELAIKALVMAYQQRGCPSGVLFHSDQGSQYGSRAFRQRLWRYRMTQSMSRRGNCWDNAPMERLFRSLSQSGSRLMRYISLREAKRTDS
;
A
#
# COMPACT_ATOMS: atom_id res chain seq x y z
N MET A 1 56.54 16.97 6.16
CA MET A 1 57.25 15.69 6.32
C MET A 1 57.55 15.17 4.93
N ILE A 2 58.82 15.22 4.48
CA ILE A 2 59.20 14.80 3.12
C ILE A 2 59.06 13.27 3.04
N SER A 3 58.22 12.77 2.15
CA SER A 3 57.98 11.35 1.96
C SER A 3 58.82 10.82 0.80
N PHE A 4 59.84 10.03 1.10
CA PHE A 4 60.67 9.40 0.08
C PHE A 4 59.94 8.26 -0.64
N THR A 5 60.12 8.15 -1.95
CA THR A 5 59.52 7.09 -2.78
C THR A 5 60.12 5.72 -2.43
N ALA A 6 59.38 4.64 -2.67
CA ALA A 6 59.88 3.28 -2.42
C ALA A 6 61.10 2.93 -3.29
N GLN A 7 61.18 3.52 -4.49
CA GLN A 7 62.31 3.36 -5.40
C GLN A 7 63.56 4.04 -4.86
N PHE A 8 63.46 5.30 -4.43
CA PHE A 8 64.58 6.03 -3.83
C PHE A 8 65.12 5.31 -2.58
N LYS A 9 64.23 4.79 -1.73
CA LYS A 9 64.62 4.02 -0.55
C LYS A 9 65.36 2.72 -0.89
N LEU A 10 64.96 2.06 -1.98
CA LEU A 10 65.60 0.85 -2.47
C LEU A 10 67.00 1.15 -3.01
N GLU A 11 67.12 2.17 -3.87
CA GLU A 11 68.41 2.62 -4.43
C GLU A 11 69.38 3.03 -3.31
N ALA A 12 68.92 3.83 -2.34
CA ALA A 12 69.72 4.26 -1.19
C ALA A 12 70.22 3.10 -0.32
N ALA A 13 69.38 2.09 -0.09
CA ALA A 13 69.76 0.91 0.67
C ALA A 13 70.69 -0.03 -0.12
N SER A 14 70.54 -0.10 -1.45
CA SER A 14 71.42 -0.86 -2.35
C SER A 14 72.84 -0.30 -2.44
N LEU A 15 73.04 1.02 -2.30
CA LEU A 15 74.40 1.59 -2.21
C LEU A 15 75.23 0.93 -1.09
N VAL A 16 74.59 0.67 0.05
CA VAL A 16 75.24 0.08 1.23
C VAL A 16 75.37 -1.44 1.10
N LEU A 17 74.31 -2.13 0.64
CA LEU A 17 74.29 -3.60 0.60
C LEU A 17 74.96 -4.22 -0.62
N ASP A 18 74.93 -3.53 -1.77
CA ASP A 18 75.38 -4.07 -3.06
C ASP A 18 76.66 -3.40 -3.57
N GLN A 19 76.83 -2.10 -3.29
CA GLN A 19 77.96 -1.31 -3.81
C GLN A 19 79.06 -1.05 -2.76
N GLY A 20 78.91 -1.56 -1.53
CA GLY A 20 79.94 -1.56 -0.49
C GLY A 20 80.16 -0.21 0.22
N TYR A 21 79.27 0.77 0.04
CA TYR A 21 79.37 2.05 0.74
C TYR A 21 79.10 1.90 2.24
N SER A 22 79.82 2.66 3.08
CA SER A 22 79.44 2.76 4.49
C SER A 22 78.18 3.63 4.65
N VAL A 23 77.38 3.35 5.69
CA VAL A 23 76.17 4.14 5.99
C VAL A 23 76.45 5.65 6.11
N PRO A 24 77.54 6.12 6.75
CA PRO A 24 77.86 7.55 6.81
C PRO A 24 78.23 8.18 5.46
N GLU A 25 78.79 7.41 4.52
CA GLU A 25 79.14 7.89 3.17
C GLU A 25 77.90 8.00 2.28
N ALA A 26 77.05 6.97 2.30
CA ALA A 26 75.79 6.97 1.56
C ALA A 26 74.82 8.03 2.11
N SER A 27 74.81 8.26 3.42
CA SER A 27 74.04 9.32 4.08
C SER A 27 74.44 10.72 3.61
N ARG A 28 75.76 11.01 3.56
CA ARG A 28 76.30 12.29 3.05
C ARG A 28 76.06 12.48 1.55
N SER A 29 76.14 11.41 0.77
CA SER A 29 75.98 11.48 -0.69
C SER A 29 74.53 11.71 -1.14
N LEU A 30 73.56 11.22 -0.36
CA LEU A 30 72.13 11.31 -0.68
C LEU A 30 71.38 12.39 0.11
N ASP A 31 72.07 13.10 1.02
CA ASP A 31 71.49 14.06 1.96
C ASP A 31 70.32 13.47 2.78
N VAL A 32 70.51 12.25 3.29
CA VAL A 32 69.52 11.52 4.10
C VAL A 32 70.13 11.20 5.46
N GLY A 33 69.42 11.47 6.56
CA GLY A 33 69.91 11.16 7.91
C GLY A 33 70.24 9.67 8.13
N GLU A 34 71.39 9.39 8.76
CA GLU A 34 71.92 8.04 8.94
C GLU A 34 70.93 7.05 9.58
N THR A 35 70.17 7.48 10.59
CA THR A 35 69.19 6.64 11.28
C THR A 35 68.10 6.12 10.34
N VAL A 36 67.68 6.97 9.39
CA VAL A 36 66.68 6.63 8.38
C VAL A 36 67.26 5.65 7.37
N LEU A 37 68.50 5.88 6.93
CA LEU A 37 69.20 5.00 6.00
C LEU A 37 69.44 3.60 6.62
N ARG A 38 69.87 3.52 7.88
CA ARG A 38 70.03 2.23 8.62
C ARG A 38 68.72 1.45 8.69
N ARG A 39 67.59 2.14 8.79
CA ARG A 39 66.25 1.51 8.80
C ARG A 39 65.91 0.92 7.44
N TRP A 40 66.21 1.64 6.34
CA TRP A 40 65.97 1.13 4.98
C TRP A 40 66.88 -0.03 4.63
N VAL A 41 68.15 0.02 5.04
CA VAL A 41 69.10 -1.10 4.88
C VAL A 41 68.60 -2.35 5.61
N ARG A 42 68.20 -2.22 6.88
CA ARG A 42 67.61 -3.34 7.63
C ARG A 42 66.33 -3.87 6.99
N GLN A 43 65.46 -2.99 6.50
CA GLN A 43 64.24 -3.38 5.81
C GLN A 43 64.55 -4.16 4.52
N LEU A 44 65.45 -3.65 3.66
CA LEU A 44 65.84 -4.32 2.42
C LEU A 44 66.51 -5.68 2.68
N GLN A 45 67.35 -5.77 3.71
CA GLN A 45 67.97 -7.04 4.12
C GLN A 45 66.92 -8.06 4.58
N SER A 46 65.93 -7.64 5.37
CA SER A 46 64.83 -8.51 5.82
C SER A 46 63.92 -8.96 4.66
N GLU A 47 63.68 -8.09 3.68
CA GLU A 47 62.90 -8.40 2.48
C GLU A 47 63.62 -9.43 1.60
N ARG A 48 64.95 -9.34 1.46
CA ARG A 48 65.78 -10.32 0.74
C ARG A 48 65.80 -11.70 1.40
N THR A 49 65.66 -11.75 2.72
CA THR A 49 65.51 -13.01 3.47
C THR A 49 64.09 -13.57 3.44
N GLY A 50 63.16 -12.93 2.71
CA GLY A 50 61.80 -13.42 2.50
C GLY A 50 60.75 -12.89 3.47
N THR A 51 61.08 -11.95 4.35
CA THR A 51 60.12 -11.39 5.32
C THR A 51 59.33 -10.24 4.71
N THR A 52 58.01 -10.39 4.60
CA THR A 52 57.11 -9.31 4.15
C THR A 52 56.96 -8.24 5.24
N PRO A 53 57.29 -6.97 4.97
CA PRO A 53 57.15 -5.90 5.96
C PRO A 53 55.69 -5.48 6.14
N ILE A 54 55.35 -4.94 7.32
CA ILE A 54 54.05 -4.29 7.57
C ILE A 54 53.96 -2.93 6.82
N SER A 55 55.10 -2.25 6.67
CA SER A 55 55.21 -1.02 5.86
C SER A 55 55.32 -1.33 4.37
N LYS A 56 55.16 -0.31 3.52
CA LYS A 56 55.35 -0.44 2.06
C LYS A 56 56.67 -1.15 1.74
N ALA A 57 56.58 -2.29 1.06
CA ALA A 57 57.74 -3.07 0.62
C ALA A 57 58.61 -2.26 -0.36
N LEU A 58 59.92 -2.53 -0.33
CA LEU A 58 60.92 -1.90 -1.19
C LEU A 58 61.10 -2.72 -2.48
N THR A 59 61.26 -4.03 -2.33
CA THR A 59 61.51 -4.99 -3.42
C THR A 59 60.25 -5.23 -4.27
N PRO A 60 60.39 -5.42 -5.60
CA PRO A 60 59.26 -5.71 -6.48
C PRO A 60 58.48 -6.98 -6.10
N GLU A 61 59.19 -8.01 -5.65
CA GLU A 61 58.59 -9.28 -5.23
C GLU A 61 57.73 -9.12 -3.97
N GLN A 62 58.24 -8.45 -2.93
CA GLN A 62 57.48 -8.21 -1.71
C GLN A 62 56.32 -7.23 -1.91
N LYS A 63 56.44 -6.27 -2.84
CA LYS A 63 55.30 -5.44 -3.27
C LYS A 63 54.19 -6.29 -3.87
N LYS A 64 54.54 -7.24 -4.73
CA LYS A 64 53.56 -8.15 -5.35
C LYS A 64 52.91 -9.06 -4.31
N ILE A 65 53.68 -9.55 -3.33
CA ILE A 65 53.14 -10.34 -2.21
C ILE A 65 52.12 -9.51 -1.41
N GLN A 66 52.45 -8.28 -1.03
CA GLN A 66 51.51 -7.39 -0.33
C GLN A 66 50.23 -7.12 -1.14
N GLU A 67 50.35 -6.88 -2.45
CA GLU A 67 49.20 -6.67 -3.33
C GLU A 67 48.31 -7.92 -3.42
N LEU A 68 48.93 -9.10 -3.52
CA LEU A 68 48.22 -10.39 -3.57
C LEU A 68 47.55 -10.70 -2.23
N GLU A 69 48.22 -10.51 -1.10
CA GLU A 69 47.65 -10.68 0.24
C GLU A 69 46.46 -9.73 0.45
N ALA A 70 46.59 -8.45 0.06
CA ALA A 70 45.50 -7.49 0.12
C ALA A 70 44.32 -7.88 -0.77
N ARG A 71 44.59 -8.48 -1.94
CA ARG A 71 43.56 -8.99 -2.85
C ARG A 71 42.88 -10.24 -2.30
N ILE A 72 43.62 -11.19 -1.75
CA ILE A 72 43.08 -12.41 -1.11
C ILE A 72 42.17 -12.01 0.04
N HIS A 73 42.65 -11.17 0.95
CA HIS A 73 41.85 -10.73 2.09
C HIS A 73 40.59 -9.93 1.67
N ARG A 74 40.63 -9.19 0.56
CA ARG A 74 39.42 -8.58 -0.03
C ARG A 74 38.45 -9.65 -0.54
N LEU A 75 38.94 -10.62 -1.32
CA LEU A 75 38.13 -11.68 -1.91
C LEU A 75 37.51 -12.61 -0.85
N GLU A 76 38.24 -12.92 0.22
CA GLU A 76 37.73 -13.68 1.37
C GLU A 76 36.58 -12.94 2.05
N ARG A 77 36.75 -11.64 2.34
CA ARG A 77 35.67 -10.81 2.89
C ARG A 77 34.46 -10.70 1.96
N GLU A 78 34.66 -10.62 0.64
CA GLU A 78 33.55 -10.61 -0.33
C GLU A 78 32.81 -11.95 -0.40
N LYS A 79 33.51 -13.07 -0.17
CA LYS A 79 32.94 -14.42 -0.14
C LYS A 79 32.08 -14.63 1.12
N ASP A 80 32.48 -14.02 2.23
CA ASP A 80 31.73 -14.04 3.49
C ASP A 80 30.42 -13.23 3.41
N ILE A 81 30.27 -12.34 2.42
CA ILE A 81 29.00 -11.68 2.13
C ILE A 81 28.13 -12.70 1.38
N PRO A 82 27.02 -13.20 1.97
CA PRO A 82 26.22 -14.26 1.38
C PRO A 82 25.45 -13.76 0.14
N LYS A 83 26.10 -13.76 -1.04
CA LYS A 83 25.48 -13.35 -2.32
C LYS A 83 24.33 -14.27 -2.74
N LYS A 84 24.36 -15.55 -2.34
CA LYS A 84 23.42 -16.59 -2.79
C LYS A 84 22.04 -16.58 -2.10
N GLY A 85 21.86 -15.84 -1.00
CA GLY A 85 20.58 -15.77 -0.30
C GLY A 85 19.61 -14.72 -0.85
N TYR A 86 20.12 -13.68 -1.53
CA TYR A 86 19.37 -12.45 -1.77
C TYR A 86 19.12 -12.12 -3.24
N GLY A 87 19.80 -12.81 -4.18
CA GLY A 87 19.57 -12.65 -5.63
C GLY A 87 18.24 -13.25 -6.15
N SER A 88 17.47 -13.91 -5.29
CA SER A 88 16.18 -14.56 -5.62
C SER A 88 14.96 -13.65 -5.40
N LEU A 89 15.14 -12.45 -4.84
CA LEU A 89 14.02 -11.57 -4.50
C LEU A 89 13.95 -10.41 -5.49
N ASP A 90 13.12 -10.60 -6.51
CA ASP A 90 12.69 -9.62 -7.52
C ASP A 90 11.81 -8.49 -6.92
N ASP A 91 12.19 -8.00 -5.73
CA ASP A 91 11.40 -7.05 -4.91
C ASP A 91 11.92 -5.60 -4.98
N GLY A 92 12.82 -5.32 -5.92
CA GLY A 92 13.26 -3.98 -6.32
C GLY A 92 14.29 -3.31 -5.39
N ARG A 93 14.87 -2.18 -5.87
CA ARG A 93 15.99 -1.44 -5.24
C ARG A 93 15.78 -1.07 -3.76
N VAL A 94 14.54 -0.94 -3.30
CA VAL A 94 14.22 -0.60 -1.89
C VAL A 94 14.62 -1.74 -0.94
N HIS A 95 14.39 -2.99 -1.35
CA HIS A 95 14.79 -4.15 -0.57
C HIS A 95 16.32 -4.28 -0.52
N THR A 96 16.99 -4.04 -1.65
CA THR A 96 18.46 -3.96 -1.73
C THR A 96 19.01 -2.95 -0.74
N TYR A 97 18.46 -1.73 -0.70
CA TYR A 97 18.91 -0.74 0.28
C TYR A 97 18.62 -1.13 1.72
N ALA A 98 17.50 -1.79 2.01
CA ALA A 98 17.20 -2.28 3.35
C ALA A 98 18.20 -3.34 3.82
N LEU A 99 18.62 -4.23 2.91
CA LEU A 99 19.63 -5.24 3.18
C LEU A 99 21.03 -4.64 3.38
N ILE A 100 21.41 -3.65 2.56
CA ILE A 100 22.64 -2.88 2.74
C ILE A 100 22.65 -2.18 4.12
N ASP A 101 21.50 -1.65 4.57
CA ASP A 101 21.35 -1.01 5.88
C ASP A 101 21.47 -1.99 7.06
N GLN A 102 21.25 -3.30 6.85
CA GLN A 102 21.50 -4.34 7.85
C GLN A 102 22.96 -4.80 7.84
N LEU A 103 23.53 -5.02 6.65
CA LEU A 103 24.89 -5.55 6.50
C LEU A 103 26.00 -4.53 6.81
N ARG A 104 25.69 -3.23 6.81
CA ARG A 104 26.63 -2.17 7.21
C ARG A 104 27.14 -2.28 8.66
N GLU A 105 26.47 -3.04 9.52
CA GLU A 105 26.91 -3.28 10.90
C GLU A 105 28.05 -4.32 10.96
N GLN A 106 28.15 -5.17 9.94
CA GLN A 106 29.08 -6.31 9.90
C GLN A 106 30.24 -6.08 8.92
N ALA A 107 30.06 -5.21 7.92
CA ALA A 107 31.07 -4.93 6.91
C ALA A 107 31.10 -3.43 6.51
N PRO A 108 32.25 -2.92 6.05
CA PRO A 108 32.36 -1.58 5.49
C PRO A 108 31.34 -1.33 4.38
N ILE A 109 30.64 -0.19 4.45
CA ILE A 109 29.55 0.15 3.51
C ILE A 109 30.00 0.13 2.04
N THR A 110 31.24 0.50 1.76
CA THR A 110 31.82 0.48 0.41
C THR A 110 31.87 -0.94 -0.16
N LEU A 111 32.21 -1.94 0.65
CA LEU A 111 32.24 -3.34 0.25
C LEU A 111 30.83 -3.90 0.05
N VAL A 112 29.91 -3.58 0.97
CA VAL A 112 28.52 -4.03 0.88
C VAL A 112 27.84 -3.43 -0.36
N CYS A 113 27.94 -2.12 -0.56
CA CYS A 113 27.42 -1.45 -1.74
C CYS A 113 28.01 -2.00 -3.05
N CYS A 114 29.32 -2.27 -3.08
CA CYS A 114 29.97 -2.89 -4.24
C CYS A 114 29.47 -4.32 -4.49
N ALA A 115 29.19 -5.10 -3.44
CA ALA A 115 28.69 -6.46 -3.57
C ALA A 115 27.25 -6.53 -4.15
N PHE A 116 26.47 -5.45 -4.02
CA PHE A 116 25.11 -5.32 -4.55
C PHE A 116 25.00 -4.43 -5.79
N ASP A 117 26.13 -4.02 -6.41
CA ASP A 117 26.17 -3.10 -7.56
C ASP A 117 25.41 -1.77 -7.32
N VAL A 118 25.51 -1.26 -6.09
CA VAL A 118 24.88 0.00 -5.67
C VAL A 118 25.95 1.07 -5.44
N PRO A 119 25.84 2.26 -6.06
CA PRO A 119 26.69 3.40 -5.69
C PRO A 119 26.43 3.83 -4.23
N THR A 120 27.49 4.09 -3.47
CA THR A 120 27.39 4.53 -2.07
C THR A 120 26.57 5.81 -1.91
N SER A 121 26.66 6.74 -2.87
CA SER A 121 25.84 7.97 -2.91
C SER A 121 24.34 7.67 -2.95
N CYS A 122 23.91 6.69 -3.75
CA CYS A 122 22.51 6.29 -3.83
C CYS A 122 21.98 5.71 -2.51
N PHE A 123 22.82 4.96 -1.77
CA PHE A 123 22.46 4.44 -0.46
C PHE A 123 22.30 5.55 0.58
N TYR A 124 23.21 6.53 0.62
CA TYR A 124 23.08 7.67 1.53
C TYR A 124 21.89 8.57 1.19
N ASP A 125 21.59 8.77 -0.10
CA ASP A 125 20.37 9.44 -0.55
C ASP A 125 19.10 8.71 -0.09
N TYR A 126 19.10 7.38 -0.18
CA TYR A 126 18.01 6.55 0.35
C TYR A 126 17.84 6.74 1.87
N LEU A 127 18.93 6.75 2.64
CA LEU A 127 18.88 6.99 4.09
C LEU A 127 18.34 8.39 4.42
N ALA A 128 18.75 9.41 3.67
CA ALA A 128 18.24 10.77 3.84
C ALA A 128 16.72 10.83 3.58
N ARG A 129 16.23 10.18 2.51
CA ARG A 129 14.81 10.08 2.20
C ARG A 129 14.03 9.28 3.24
N LYS A 130 14.59 8.17 3.74
CA LYS A 130 14.00 7.33 4.80
C LYS A 130 13.82 8.09 6.12
N ARG A 131 14.75 9.00 6.45
CA ARG A 131 14.69 9.84 7.66
C ARG A 131 13.73 11.03 7.55
N THR A 132 13.29 11.36 6.34
CA THR A 132 12.40 12.50 6.15
C THR A 132 10.96 12.08 6.45
N ILE A 133 10.46 12.46 7.63
CA ILE A 133 9.05 12.28 7.98
C ILE A 133 8.19 13.16 7.06
N ASN A 134 7.55 12.54 6.07
CA ASN A 134 6.63 13.24 5.20
C ASN A 134 5.31 13.49 5.96
N ARG A 135 5.18 14.69 6.55
CA ARG A 135 3.99 15.11 7.31
C ARG A 135 2.69 14.99 6.50
N GLU A 136 2.72 15.38 5.23
CA GLU A 136 1.57 15.26 4.32
C GLU A 136 1.13 13.80 4.16
N ARG A 137 2.10 12.88 4.00
CA ARG A 137 1.82 11.45 3.88
C ARG A 137 1.20 10.87 5.15
N ILE A 138 1.69 11.28 6.32
CA ILE A 138 1.12 10.88 7.62
C ILE A 138 -0.32 11.39 7.74
N GLN A 139 -0.57 12.65 7.39
CA GLN A 139 -1.91 13.23 7.42
C GLN A 139 -2.86 12.48 6.48
N GLN A 140 -2.44 12.25 5.23
CA GLN A 140 -3.22 11.49 4.25
C GLN A 140 -3.51 10.07 4.72
N ARG A 141 -2.55 9.42 5.38
CA ARG A 141 -2.75 8.08 5.96
C ARG A 141 -3.76 8.10 7.11
N SER A 142 -3.72 9.13 7.95
CA SER A 142 -4.67 9.32 9.05
C SER A 142 -6.09 9.53 8.53
N GLU A 143 -6.27 10.44 7.56
CA GLU A 143 -7.57 10.69 6.94
C GLU A 143 -8.13 9.46 6.24
N LEU A 144 -7.27 8.72 5.53
CA LEU A 144 -7.68 7.51 4.84
C LEU A 144 -8.14 6.43 5.84
N ARG A 145 -7.52 6.33 7.03
CA ARG A 145 -8.00 5.46 8.12
C ARG A 145 -9.36 5.92 8.66
N ARG A 146 -9.56 7.22 8.85
CA ARG A 146 -10.85 7.79 9.30
C ARG A 146 -11.96 7.45 8.31
N LEU A 147 -11.78 7.77 7.04
CA LEU A 147 -12.74 7.48 5.96
C LEU A 147 -13.03 5.99 5.82
N PHE A 148 -11.99 5.14 5.95
CA PHE A 148 -12.16 3.70 5.90
C PHE A 148 -13.02 3.18 7.07
N LYS A 149 -12.80 3.70 8.29
CA LYS A 149 -13.61 3.37 9.47
C LYS A 149 -15.05 3.83 9.32
N GLU A 150 -15.27 5.04 8.81
CA GLU A 150 -16.61 5.57 8.53
C GLU A 150 -17.36 4.72 7.50
N SER A 151 -16.65 4.15 6.52
CA SER A 151 -17.21 3.19 5.55
C SER A 151 -17.47 1.78 6.10
N ARG A 152 -17.39 1.58 7.43
CA ARG A 152 -17.46 0.26 8.09
C ARG A 152 -16.45 -0.75 7.52
N ASN A 153 -15.26 -0.29 7.15
CA ASN A 153 -14.18 -1.10 6.56
C ASN A 153 -14.49 -1.70 5.18
N SER A 154 -15.46 -1.15 4.45
CA SER A 154 -15.88 -1.66 3.13
C SER A 154 -15.24 -0.91 1.96
N ALA A 155 -14.84 0.37 2.14
CA ALA A 155 -14.40 1.21 1.04
C ALA A 155 -13.06 0.74 0.44
N GLY A 156 -13.06 0.49 -0.86
CA GLY A 156 -11.86 0.20 -1.64
C GLY A 156 -11.13 1.46 -2.12
N SER A 157 -9.98 1.26 -2.76
CA SER A 157 -9.13 2.35 -3.29
C SER A 157 -9.82 3.37 -4.20
N ARG A 158 -10.87 2.98 -4.93
CA ARG A 158 -11.64 3.91 -5.78
C ARG A 158 -12.54 4.82 -4.95
N ALA A 159 -13.29 4.25 -4.01
CA ALA A 159 -14.19 5.00 -3.12
C ALA A 159 -13.38 5.96 -2.23
N LEU A 160 -12.29 5.48 -1.64
CA LEU A 160 -11.40 6.32 -0.82
C LEU A 160 -10.74 7.45 -1.62
N MET A 161 -10.42 7.23 -2.90
CA MET A 161 -9.93 8.30 -3.76
C MET A 161 -10.98 9.39 -4.02
N SER A 162 -12.24 9.03 -4.25
CA SER A 162 -13.32 10.01 -4.37
C SER A 162 -13.50 10.81 -3.09
N MET A 163 -13.61 10.12 -1.94
CA MET A 163 -13.77 10.74 -0.63
C MET A 163 -12.63 11.71 -0.31
N MET A 164 -11.37 11.31 -0.56
CA MET A 164 -10.21 12.19 -0.37
C MET A 164 -10.26 13.43 -1.27
N ARG A 165 -10.71 13.29 -2.53
CA ARG A 165 -10.83 14.44 -3.45
C ARG A 165 -11.93 15.40 -3.04
N GLU A 166 -13.04 14.89 -2.49
CA GLU A 166 -14.11 15.72 -1.95
C GLU A 166 -13.67 16.52 -0.72
N LEU A 167 -12.73 15.99 0.07
CA LEU A 167 -12.06 16.74 1.14
C LEU A 167 -10.96 17.70 0.65
N GLY A 168 -10.81 17.89 -0.66
CA GLY A 168 -9.85 18.82 -1.26
C GLY A 168 -8.46 18.23 -1.54
N TYR A 169 -8.22 16.93 -1.31
CA TYR A 169 -6.92 16.32 -1.60
C TYR A 169 -6.72 16.05 -3.10
N GLN A 170 -5.62 16.53 -3.65
CA GLN A 170 -5.16 16.14 -4.99
C GLN A 170 -4.45 14.78 -4.93
N ILE A 171 -5.24 13.69 -4.98
CA ILE A 171 -4.72 12.33 -4.87
C ILE A 171 -5.19 11.41 -6.00
N GLY A 172 -4.28 10.56 -6.47
CA GLY A 172 -4.53 9.53 -7.48
C GLY A 172 -4.77 8.14 -6.88
N ARG A 173 -5.41 7.24 -7.66
CA ARG A 173 -5.74 5.88 -7.22
C ARG A 173 -4.54 5.08 -6.71
N PHE A 174 -3.39 5.19 -7.39
CA PHE A 174 -2.18 4.46 -7.03
C PHE A 174 -1.62 4.93 -5.68
N LYS A 175 -1.62 6.24 -5.43
CA LYS A 175 -1.22 6.82 -4.15
C LYS A 175 -2.14 6.35 -3.02
N VAL A 176 -3.47 6.36 -3.23
CA VAL A 176 -4.45 5.80 -2.26
C VAL A 176 -4.20 4.33 -1.99
N ARG A 177 -3.97 3.50 -3.02
CA ARG A 177 -3.69 2.07 -2.85
C ARG A 177 -2.42 1.83 -2.04
N ASN A 178 -1.36 2.60 -2.27
CA ASN A 178 -0.12 2.49 -1.50
C ASN A 178 -0.33 2.91 -0.04
N LEU A 179 -1.05 4.02 0.19
CA LEU A 179 -1.41 4.45 1.55
C LEU A 179 -2.30 3.43 2.28
N MET A 180 -3.23 2.76 1.58
CA MET A 180 -4.00 1.66 2.14
C MET A 180 -3.09 0.51 2.59
N LYS A 181 -2.14 0.09 1.75
CA LYS A 181 -1.15 -0.95 2.10
C LYS A 181 -0.32 -0.55 3.31
N GLU A 182 0.23 0.66 3.32
CA GLU A 182 1.00 1.22 4.44
C GLU A 182 0.20 1.34 5.73
N ALA A 183 -1.11 1.54 5.63
CA ALA A 183 -2.01 1.64 6.76
C ALA A 183 -2.55 0.28 7.24
N GLY A 184 -2.30 -0.82 6.52
CA GLY A 184 -2.87 -2.14 6.79
C GLY A 184 -4.35 -2.25 6.45
N LEU A 185 -4.85 -1.44 5.53
CA LEU A 185 -6.27 -1.35 5.19
C LEU A 185 -6.58 -2.22 3.97
N ALA A 186 -7.33 -3.28 4.20
CA ALA A 186 -7.91 -4.11 3.15
C ALA A 186 -9.43 -3.97 3.22
N SER A 187 -10.05 -3.58 2.09
CA SER A 187 -11.51 -3.59 1.96
C SER A 187 -12.00 -4.99 2.29
N LYS A 188 -12.76 -5.10 3.37
CA LYS A 188 -13.45 -6.34 3.71
C LYS A 188 -14.64 -6.44 2.77
N GLN A 189 -14.42 -7.06 1.61
CA GLN A 189 -15.52 -7.70 0.90
C GLN A 189 -16.07 -8.74 1.88
N PRO A 190 -17.38 -8.77 2.19
CA PRO A 190 -17.93 -9.90 2.93
C PRO A 190 -17.54 -11.17 2.16
N GLY A 191 -16.80 -12.07 2.81
CA GLY A 191 -16.49 -13.38 2.24
C GLY A 191 -17.79 -14.16 1.97
N ALA A 192 -17.70 -15.28 1.28
CA ALA A 192 -18.85 -16.18 1.11
C ALA A 192 -19.43 -16.52 2.49
N HIS A 193 -20.62 -16.00 2.77
CA HIS A 193 -21.28 -16.17 4.06
C HIS A 193 -21.56 -17.67 4.29
N ARG A 194 -20.96 -18.25 5.32
CA ARG A 194 -21.45 -19.49 5.93
C ARG A 194 -22.67 -19.14 6.77
N TYR A 195 -23.86 -19.23 6.17
CA TYR A 195 -25.11 -18.98 6.89
C TYR A 195 -25.40 -20.10 7.88
N LYS A 196 -25.62 -19.74 9.16
CA LYS A 196 -26.44 -20.58 10.04
C LYS A 196 -27.86 -20.49 9.52
N VAL A 197 -28.43 -21.61 9.07
CA VAL A 197 -29.85 -21.69 8.66
C VAL A 197 -30.69 -21.33 9.89
N ALA A 198 -31.21 -20.10 9.93
CA ALA A 198 -32.17 -19.70 10.95
C ALA A 198 -33.53 -20.29 10.58
N ARG A 199 -34.05 -21.19 11.42
CA ARG A 199 -35.30 -21.94 11.22
C ARG A 199 -36.59 -21.17 11.52
N SER A 200 -36.53 -19.91 11.92
CA SER A 200 -37.75 -19.13 12.21
C SER A 200 -37.95 -18.00 11.22
N GLU A 201 -38.89 -18.23 10.30
CA GLU A 201 -39.57 -17.17 9.57
C GLU A 201 -40.30 -16.27 10.59
N ARG A 202 -40.40 -14.97 10.29
CA ARG A 202 -41.37 -14.13 10.99
C ARG A 202 -42.76 -14.59 10.51
N PRO A 203 -43.65 -15.08 11.38
CA PRO A 203 -44.94 -15.60 10.94
C PRO A 203 -45.87 -14.54 10.34
N ASP A 204 -45.61 -13.25 10.61
CA ASP A 204 -46.54 -12.17 10.30
C ASP A 204 -46.42 -11.58 8.89
N ILE A 205 -45.31 -11.81 8.17
CA ILE A 205 -45.10 -11.38 6.78
C ILE A 205 -44.29 -12.44 6.02
N PRO A 206 -44.93 -13.28 5.18
CA PRO A 206 -44.26 -14.37 4.49
C PRO A 206 -43.36 -13.91 3.33
N ASN A 207 -42.36 -14.73 2.98
CA ASN A 207 -41.54 -14.55 1.79
C ASN A 207 -42.30 -15.01 0.53
N LEU A 208 -43.27 -14.20 0.09
CA LEU A 208 -44.04 -14.46 -1.13
C LEU A 208 -43.22 -14.42 -2.44
N LEU A 209 -42.16 -13.61 -2.51
CA LEU A 209 -41.34 -13.54 -3.73
C LEU A 209 -40.56 -14.84 -3.97
N ALA A 210 -40.16 -15.52 -2.89
CA ALA A 210 -39.49 -16.83 -2.95
C ALA A 210 -38.32 -16.94 -3.96
N ARG A 211 -37.61 -15.82 -4.21
CA ARG A 211 -36.52 -15.67 -5.19
C ARG A 211 -36.93 -15.73 -6.67
N GLU A 212 -38.21 -15.59 -6.98
CA GLU A 212 -38.74 -15.43 -8.34
C GLU A 212 -38.42 -14.03 -8.87
N PHE A 213 -37.16 -13.78 -9.22
CA PHE A 213 -36.71 -12.46 -9.68
C PHE A 213 -37.05 -12.12 -11.13
N ASP A 214 -37.76 -13.03 -11.83
CA ASP A 214 -38.15 -12.89 -13.22
C ASP A 214 -39.60 -12.43 -13.36
N ALA A 215 -39.83 -11.16 -13.03
CA ALA A 215 -41.14 -10.53 -13.19
C ALA A 215 -41.44 -10.33 -14.69
N GLN A 216 -42.61 -10.79 -15.13
CA GLN A 216 -42.99 -10.82 -16.54
C GLN A 216 -43.45 -9.44 -17.06
N GLN A 217 -43.91 -8.57 -16.17
CA GLN A 217 -44.40 -7.23 -16.53
C GLN A 217 -43.86 -6.13 -15.59
N PRO A 218 -43.73 -4.88 -16.08
CA PRO A 218 -43.41 -3.74 -15.22
C PRO A 218 -44.45 -3.59 -14.09
N ASN A 219 -44.00 -3.10 -12.94
CA ASN A 219 -44.83 -2.89 -11.75
C ASN A 219 -45.50 -4.14 -11.15
N GLN A 220 -45.09 -5.35 -11.56
CA GLN A 220 -45.56 -6.57 -10.91
C GLN A 220 -44.87 -6.80 -9.56
N VAL A 221 -43.55 -6.63 -9.53
CA VAL A 221 -42.73 -6.79 -8.32
C VAL A 221 -41.74 -5.66 -8.19
N TRP A 222 -41.74 -5.02 -7.02
CA TRP A 222 -40.75 -4.04 -6.61
C TRP A 222 -39.92 -4.58 -5.45
N CYS A 223 -38.60 -4.34 -5.49
CA CYS A 223 -37.69 -4.63 -4.40
C CYS A 223 -37.23 -3.34 -3.71
N GLY A 224 -37.22 -3.32 -2.39
CA GLY A 224 -36.75 -2.21 -1.56
C GLY A 224 -35.56 -2.62 -0.69
N ASP A 225 -34.60 -1.73 -0.55
CA ASP A 225 -33.49 -1.86 0.40
C ASP A 225 -32.87 -0.49 0.73
N ILE A 226 -32.18 -0.40 1.87
CA ILE A 226 -31.50 0.81 2.35
C ILE A 226 -29.99 0.55 2.40
N THR A 227 -29.23 1.46 1.82
CA THR A 227 -27.76 1.48 1.93
C THR A 227 -27.27 2.82 2.43
N TYR A 228 -25.96 2.98 2.57
CA TYR A 228 -25.32 4.25 2.92
C TYR A 228 -24.43 4.70 1.75
N VAL A 229 -24.48 5.99 1.43
CA VAL A 229 -23.76 6.62 0.33
C VAL A 229 -23.06 7.89 0.81
N TRP A 230 -21.88 8.18 0.25
CA TRP A 230 -21.07 9.34 0.63
C TRP A 230 -21.33 10.52 -0.31
N VAL A 231 -22.11 11.50 0.13
CA VAL A 231 -22.46 12.69 -0.68
C VAL A 231 -22.13 13.96 0.11
N GLY A 232 -21.52 14.94 -0.56
CA GLY A 232 -21.29 16.26 0.03
C GLY A 232 -20.41 16.23 1.28
N GLY A 233 -19.42 15.32 1.33
CA GLY A 233 -18.50 15.21 2.46
C GLY A 233 -19.06 14.52 3.72
N ARG A 234 -20.24 13.90 3.64
CA ARG A 234 -20.83 13.12 4.76
C ARG A 234 -21.57 11.87 4.28
N TRP A 235 -21.80 10.93 5.20
CA TRP A 235 -22.61 9.74 4.93
C TRP A 235 -24.10 10.02 5.05
N HIS A 236 -24.85 9.56 4.06
CA HIS A 236 -26.30 9.59 4.03
C HIS A 236 -26.85 8.18 3.82
N TYR A 237 -28.01 7.88 4.40
CA TYR A 237 -28.77 6.69 4.06
C TYR A 237 -29.53 6.93 2.76
N LEU A 238 -29.50 5.96 1.86
CA LEU A 238 -30.22 5.94 0.59
C LEU A 238 -31.18 4.74 0.61
N ALA A 239 -32.48 5.02 0.61
CA ALA A 239 -33.49 4.01 0.28
C ALA A 239 -33.72 4.01 -1.23
N ALA A 240 -33.79 2.82 -1.83
CA ALA A 240 -34.06 2.64 -3.25
C ALA A 240 -35.16 1.60 -3.46
N VAL A 241 -36.00 1.83 -4.47
CA VAL A 241 -37.05 0.93 -4.95
C VAL A 241 -36.73 0.55 -6.40
N LEU A 242 -36.52 -0.73 -6.65
CA LEU A 242 -36.18 -1.30 -7.94
C LEU A 242 -37.38 -2.07 -8.51
N ASP A 243 -37.73 -1.80 -9.76
CA ASP A 243 -38.68 -2.62 -10.51
C ASP A 243 -37.94 -3.84 -11.11
N LEU A 244 -38.40 -5.06 -10.77
CA LEU A 244 -37.68 -6.29 -11.14
C LEU A 244 -37.73 -6.62 -12.63
N HIS A 245 -38.80 -6.24 -13.32
CA HIS A 245 -38.93 -6.48 -14.75
C HIS A 245 -38.00 -5.56 -15.54
N THR A 246 -38.08 -4.27 -15.28
CA THR A 246 -37.30 -3.26 -16.02
C THR A 246 -35.86 -3.13 -15.52
N ARG A 247 -35.54 -3.65 -14.33
CA ARG A 247 -34.26 -3.48 -13.62
C ARG A 247 -33.88 -2.01 -13.40
N ARG A 248 -34.88 -1.13 -13.32
CA ARG A 248 -34.71 0.32 -13.09
C ARG A 248 -35.08 0.70 -11.68
N VAL A 249 -34.33 1.64 -11.11
CA VAL A 249 -34.72 2.31 -9.86
C VAL A 249 -35.89 3.23 -10.16
N VAL A 250 -37.06 2.91 -9.61
CA VAL A 250 -38.32 3.63 -9.83
C VAL A 250 -38.63 4.62 -8.72
N GLY A 251 -37.97 4.50 -7.56
CA GLY A 251 -38.05 5.50 -6.49
C GLY A 251 -36.82 5.45 -5.60
N TRP A 252 -36.49 6.58 -4.98
CA TRP A 252 -35.39 6.66 -4.02
C TRP A 252 -35.58 7.85 -3.09
N ALA A 253 -34.93 7.81 -1.94
CA ALA A 253 -34.89 8.93 -1.00
C ALA A 253 -33.60 8.88 -0.20
N MET A 254 -33.14 10.04 0.27
CA MET A 254 -31.97 10.18 1.14
C MET A 254 -32.33 10.83 2.46
N SER A 255 -31.61 10.44 3.52
CA SER A 255 -31.77 11.00 4.87
C SER A 255 -30.51 10.76 5.70
N ASP A 256 -30.32 11.56 6.74
CA ASP A 256 -29.28 11.34 7.76
C ASP A 256 -29.65 10.18 8.70
N LYS A 257 -30.90 9.69 8.66
CA LYS A 257 -31.42 8.61 9.51
C LYS A 257 -32.01 7.47 8.67
N ALA A 258 -31.70 6.23 9.05
CA ALA A 258 -32.33 5.03 8.50
C ALA A 258 -33.63 4.68 9.25
N ASP A 259 -34.66 5.48 9.06
CA ASP A 259 -35.98 5.29 9.67
C ASP A 259 -37.03 4.79 8.66
N ALA A 260 -38.23 4.49 9.16
CA ALA A 260 -39.35 4.08 8.31
C ALA A 260 -39.77 5.19 7.32
N GLU A 261 -39.64 6.46 7.71
CA GLU A 261 -39.97 7.60 6.86
C GLU A 261 -39.09 7.66 5.61
N LEU A 262 -37.79 7.35 5.72
CA LEU A 262 -36.91 7.22 4.57
C LEU A 262 -37.42 6.19 3.56
N ALA A 263 -37.79 4.98 4.03
CA ALA A 263 -38.33 3.93 3.18
C ALA A 263 -39.68 4.34 2.55
N ILE A 264 -40.56 4.97 3.34
CA ILE A 264 -41.86 5.49 2.88
C ILE A 264 -41.67 6.54 1.78
N LYS A 265 -40.72 7.47 1.92
CA LYS A 265 -40.44 8.49 0.90
C LYS A 265 -40.02 7.87 -0.43
N ALA A 266 -39.13 6.87 -0.41
CA ALA A 266 -38.73 6.15 -1.61
C ALA A 266 -39.91 5.41 -2.27
N LEU A 267 -40.76 4.76 -1.45
CA LEU A 267 -41.98 4.10 -1.92
C LEU A 267 -42.98 5.08 -2.53
N VAL A 268 -43.23 6.22 -1.88
CA VAL A 268 -44.16 7.26 -2.38
C VAL A 268 -43.68 7.80 -3.72
N MET A 269 -42.37 8.05 -3.85
CA MET A 269 -41.78 8.48 -5.12
C MET A 269 -42.00 7.43 -6.21
N ALA A 270 -41.75 6.14 -5.93
CA ALA A 270 -42.00 5.06 -6.88
C ALA A 270 -43.47 4.98 -7.29
N TYR A 271 -44.37 4.99 -6.32
CA TYR A 271 -45.82 4.91 -6.54
C TYR A 271 -46.32 6.03 -7.45
N GLN A 272 -45.95 7.28 -7.17
CA GLN A 272 -46.38 8.43 -7.96
C GLN A 272 -45.77 8.43 -9.36
N GLN A 273 -44.48 8.15 -9.50
CA GLN A 273 -43.79 8.16 -10.80
C GLN A 273 -44.26 7.05 -11.74
N ARG A 274 -44.83 5.98 -11.20
CA ARG A 274 -45.30 4.82 -11.98
C ARG A 274 -46.81 4.84 -12.22
N GLY A 275 -47.47 5.97 -11.96
CA GLY A 275 -48.89 6.15 -12.24
C GLY A 275 -49.81 5.46 -11.23
N CYS A 276 -49.40 5.38 -9.96
CA CYS A 276 -50.19 4.82 -8.86
C CYS A 276 -50.66 3.37 -9.10
N PRO A 277 -49.75 2.42 -9.40
CA PRO A 277 -50.13 1.04 -9.71
C PRO A 277 -50.69 0.33 -8.46
N SER A 278 -51.66 -0.56 -8.67
CA SER A 278 -52.23 -1.44 -7.64
C SER A 278 -51.79 -2.90 -7.87
N GLY A 279 -51.88 -3.73 -6.84
CA GLY A 279 -51.53 -5.15 -6.94
C GLY A 279 -50.03 -5.45 -7.03
N VAL A 280 -49.17 -4.44 -6.83
CA VAL A 280 -47.71 -4.62 -6.80
C VAL A 280 -47.31 -5.46 -5.60
N LEU A 281 -46.45 -6.46 -5.82
CA LEU A 281 -45.74 -7.15 -4.74
C LEU A 281 -44.53 -6.30 -4.33
N PHE A 282 -44.50 -5.80 -3.11
CA PHE A 282 -43.35 -5.09 -2.57
C PHE A 282 -42.51 -6.03 -1.70
N HIS A 283 -41.32 -6.39 -2.18
CA HIS A 283 -40.37 -7.25 -1.49
C HIS A 283 -39.25 -6.44 -0.82
N SER A 284 -38.88 -6.77 0.41
CA SER A 284 -37.74 -6.16 1.10
C SER A 284 -36.99 -7.17 1.96
N ASP A 285 -35.86 -6.75 2.52
CA ASP A 285 -35.23 -7.48 3.62
C ASP A 285 -36.06 -7.38 4.93
N GLN A 286 -35.57 -8.00 6.01
CA GLN A 286 -36.17 -7.92 7.35
C GLN A 286 -35.80 -6.67 8.17
N GLY A 287 -35.44 -5.57 7.52
CA GLY A 287 -35.20 -4.28 8.17
C GLY A 287 -36.40 -3.82 9.01
N SER A 288 -36.15 -3.27 10.19
CA SER A 288 -37.20 -2.75 11.09
C SER A 288 -38.02 -1.62 10.45
N GLN A 289 -37.43 -0.91 9.49
CA GLN A 289 -38.06 0.14 8.69
C GLN A 289 -39.22 -0.42 7.85
N TYR A 290 -38.98 -1.52 7.15
CA TYR A 290 -39.97 -2.19 6.30
C TYR A 290 -41.03 -2.96 7.11
N GLY A 291 -40.66 -3.48 8.30
CA GLY A 291 -41.60 -4.12 9.21
C GLY A 291 -42.45 -3.14 10.04
N SER A 292 -42.17 -1.82 9.97
CA SER A 292 -42.85 -0.82 10.80
C SER A 292 -44.35 -0.70 10.47
N ARG A 293 -45.16 -0.34 11.47
CA ARG A 293 -46.60 -0.08 11.28
C ARG A 293 -46.86 0.98 10.21
N ALA A 294 -46.06 2.05 10.19
CA ALA A 294 -46.19 3.13 9.21
C ALA A 294 -45.97 2.65 7.77
N PHE A 295 -44.94 1.83 7.54
CA PHE A 295 -44.65 1.27 6.22
C PHE A 295 -45.76 0.31 5.77
N ARG A 296 -46.20 -0.58 6.67
CA ARG A 296 -47.31 -1.52 6.42
C ARG A 296 -48.62 -0.80 6.06
N GLN A 297 -48.97 0.24 6.81
CA GLN A 297 -50.14 1.07 6.53
C GLN A 297 -50.04 1.76 5.16
N ARG A 298 -48.83 2.17 4.75
CA ARG A 298 -48.60 2.78 3.44
C ARG A 298 -48.83 1.79 2.30
N LEU A 299 -48.27 0.58 2.39
CA LEU A 299 -48.50 -0.49 1.40
C LEU A 299 -49.99 -0.85 1.28
N TRP A 300 -50.67 -0.98 2.43
CA TRP A 300 -52.11 -1.25 2.46
C TRP A 300 -52.92 -0.18 1.74
N ARG A 301 -52.61 1.11 1.98
CA ARG A 301 -53.27 2.23 1.29
C ARG A 301 -53.06 2.20 -0.23
N TYR A 302 -51.92 1.69 -0.70
CA TYR A 302 -51.60 1.55 -2.13
C TYR A 302 -52.04 0.20 -2.72
N ARG A 303 -52.75 -0.63 -1.95
CA ARG A 303 -53.19 -1.97 -2.36
C ARG A 303 -52.01 -2.83 -2.87
N MET A 304 -50.89 -2.74 -2.15
CA MET A 304 -49.69 -3.52 -2.41
C MET A 304 -49.57 -4.68 -1.43
N THR A 305 -49.09 -5.81 -1.93
CA THR A 305 -48.85 -7.00 -1.11
C THR A 305 -47.42 -6.96 -0.60
N GLN A 306 -47.24 -7.05 0.72
CA GLN A 306 -45.90 -7.06 1.31
C GLN A 306 -45.29 -8.46 1.27
N SER A 307 -44.02 -8.54 0.90
CA SER A 307 -43.18 -9.73 0.98
C SER A 307 -41.87 -9.36 1.68
N MET A 308 -41.35 -10.23 2.54
CA MET A 308 -40.06 -9.99 3.21
C MET A 308 -39.16 -11.21 3.14
N SER A 309 -37.85 -10.99 3.01
CA SER A 309 -36.84 -12.05 2.99
C SER A 309 -36.90 -12.93 4.24
N ARG A 310 -36.29 -14.13 4.19
CA ARG A 310 -36.00 -14.88 5.43
C ARG A 310 -34.89 -14.19 6.21
N ARG A 311 -34.90 -14.36 7.54
CA ARG A 311 -33.91 -13.74 8.42
C ARG A 311 -32.51 -14.24 8.07
N GLY A 312 -31.59 -13.32 7.80
CA GLY A 312 -30.19 -13.67 7.49
C GLY A 312 -30.00 -14.34 6.12
N ASN A 313 -30.95 -14.23 5.19
CA ASN A 313 -30.86 -14.82 3.86
C ASN A 313 -30.70 -13.74 2.78
N CYS A 314 -29.45 -13.38 2.49
CA CYS A 314 -29.09 -12.33 1.53
C CYS A 314 -29.63 -12.59 0.10
N TRP A 315 -29.76 -13.88 -0.25
CA TRP A 315 -30.18 -14.31 -1.57
C TRP A 315 -31.62 -13.95 -1.90
N ASP A 316 -32.47 -13.74 -0.89
CA ASP A 316 -33.88 -13.40 -1.09
C ASP A 316 -34.03 -11.96 -1.60
N ASN A 317 -33.05 -11.07 -1.36
CA ASN A 317 -33.02 -9.70 -1.88
C ASN A 317 -31.83 -9.42 -2.83
N ALA A 318 -31.31 -10.46 -3.50
CA ALA A 318 -30.13 -10.39 -4.36
C ALA A 318 -30.16 -9.27 -5.45
N PRO A 319 -31.32 -8.90 -6.06
CA PRO A 319 -31.37 -7.78 -6.99
C PRO A 319 -30.90 -6.45 -6.40
N MET A 320 -31.26 -6.16 -5.14
CA MET A 320 -30.85 -4.94 -4.45
C MET A 320 -29.36 -4.95 -4.10
N GLU A 321 -28.82 -6.10 -3.69
CA GLU A 321 -27.39 -6.24 -3.44
C GLU A 321 -26.56 -5.97 -4.70
N ARG A 322 -27.04 -6.45 -5.86
CA ARG A 322 -26.39 -6.21 -7.16
C ARG A 322 -26.43 -4.73 -7.53
N LEU A 323 -27.57 -4.06 -7.30
CA LEU A 323 -27.71 -2.62 -7.51
C LEU A 323 -26.68 -1.84 -6.68
N PHE A 324 -26.59 -2.09 -5.37
CA PHE A 324 -25.67 -1.38 -4.48
C PHE A 324 -24.19 -1.70 -4.72
N ARG A 325 -23.88 -2.94 -5.13
CA ARG A 325 -22.53 -3.29 -5.58
C ARG A 325 -22.13 -2.48 -6.81
N SER A 326 -23.04 -2.31 -7.77
CA SER A 326 -22.80 -1.52 -8.98
C SER A 326 -22.63 -0.03 -8.66
N LEU A 327 -23.39 0.48 -7.70
CA LEU A 327 -23.26 1.85 -7.18
C LEU A 327 -21.90 2.12 -6.53
N SER A 328 -21.47 1.22 -5.65
CA SER A 328 -20.18 1.30 -4.97
C SER A 328 -18.99 1.23 -5.95
N GLN A 329 -19.12 0.49 -7.05
CA GLN A 329 -18.06 0.39 -8.07
C GLN A 329 -18.00 1.60 -9.01
N SER A 330 -19.15 2.20 -9.32
CA SER A 330 -19.27 3.29 -10.29
C SER A 330 -18.89 4.66 -9.70
N GLY A 331 -19.05 4.84 -8.39
CA GLY A 331 -18.44 5.88 -7.56
C GLY A 331 -18.60 7.36 -7.93
N SER A 332 -19.21 7.71 -9.08
CA SER A 332 -19.08 9.07 -9.63
C SER A 332 -20.24 9.54 -10.51
N ARG A 333 -20.86 8.67 -11.33
CA ARG A 333 -21.96 9.10 -12.23
C ARG A 333 -23.33 9.17 -11.57
N LEU A 334 -23.73 8.14 -10.81
CA LEU A 334 -25.07 8.14 -10.19
C LEU A 334 -25.15 9.15 -9.04
N MET A 335 -24.08 9.31 -8.26
CA MET A 335 -24.00 10.27 -7.16
C MET A 335 -24.09 11.73 -7.64
N ARG A 336 -23.46 12.06 -8.78
CA ARG A 336 -23.66 13.35 -9.46
C ARG A 336 -25.11 13.53 -9.90
N TYR A 337 -25.76 12.50 -10.44
CA TYR A 337 -27.15 12.60 -10.92
C TYR A 337 -28.17 12.75 -9.78
N ILE A 338 -27.93 12.09 -8.64
CA ILE A 338 -28.73 12.19 -7.41
C ILE A 338 -28.56 13.60 -6.80
N SER A 339 -27.32 14.06 -6.62
CA SER A 339 -27.01 15.40 -6.11
C SER A 339 -27.57 16.53 -7.00
N LEU A 340 -27.53 16.37 -8.33
CA LEU A 340 -28.12 17.34 -9.27
C LEU A 340 -29.65 17.45 -9.18
N ARG A 341 -30.34 16.38 -8.74
CA ARG A 341 -31.80 16.41 -8.54
C ARG A 341 -32.21 16.91 -7.16
N GLU A 342 -31.37 16.73 -6.14
CA GLU A 342 -31.56 17.35 -4.83
C GLU A 342 -31.37 18.87 -4.90
N ALA A 343 -30.31 19.35 -5.57
CA ALA A 343 -30.11 20.79 -5.79
C ALA A 343 -31.35 21.46 -6.40
N LYS A 344 -31.96 20.82 -7.40
CA LYS A 344 -33.20 21.30 -8.05
C LYS A 344 -34.47 21.23 -7.18
N ARG A 345 -34.47 20.54 -6.03
CA ARG A 345 -35.61 20.46 -5.11
C ARG A 345 -35.50 21.39 -3.91
N THR A 346 -34.28 21.79 -3.53
CA THR A 346 -34.06 22.80 -2.48
C THR A 346 -34.19 24.23 -2.99
N ASP A 347 -34.11 24.44 -4.30
CA ASP A 347 -34.27 25.76 -4.96
C ASP A 347 -35.70 25.98 -5.51
N SER A 348 -36.75 25.40 -4.90
CA SER A 348 -38.15 25.57 -5.33
C SER A 348 -39.10 25.82 -4.17
#